data_AF-A0A941J330-F1
#
_entry.id   AF-A0A941J330-F1
#
_cell.length_a   1.000
_cell.length_b   1.000
_cell.length_c   1.000
_cell.angle_alpha   90.00
_cell.angle_beta   90.00
_cell.angle_gamma   90.00
#
_symmetry.space_group_name_H-M   'P 1'
#
loop_
_entity.id
_entity.type
_entity.pdbx_description
1 polymer ?
#
loop_
_entity_poly.entity_id
_entity_poly.type
_entity_poly.pdbx_seq_one_letter_code
_entity_poly.pdbx_strand_id
1 'polypeptide(L)'
;MSPLQMAGAFSAFANEGERMETHAIVRIENADGKEVAAWKEKSTKVTSVAAVDKMNAMLLGTVEYGTAKNAAVSGYEIAGKTGSTQVPIEGVSGVKDQWFIGYSPSLVGAVWAGYDKTDAKHYLTTHSSEGSALIFQKIMSKALQNQAAQSFKAQDIGPLIAEQQALIAEQQEKEEEDKRRQYWIDKGKEIREGLNKWRDWEVPW
;
A
#
# COMPACT_ATOMS: atom_id res chain seq x y z
N MET A 1 11.82 -3.72 -11.95
CA MET A 1 12.15 -2.59 -11.05
C MET A 1 12.96 -3.14 -9.89
N SER A 2 14.11 -2.57 -9.60
CA SER A 2 14.89 -2.91 -8.39
C SER A 2 14.47 -2.05 -7.19
N PRO A 3 14.75 -2.47 -5.95
CA PRO A 3 14.52 -1.63 -4.77
C PRO A 3 15.22 -0.26 -4.86
N LEU A 4 16.43 -0.20 -5.42
CA LEU A 4 17.15 1.05 -5.62
C LEU A 4 16.41 2.01 -6.58
N GLN A 5 15.86 1.49 -7.69
CA GLN A 5 15.07 2.30 -8.62
C GLN A 5 13.78 2.82 -7.98
N MET A 6 13.13 2.00 -7.15
CA MET A 6 11.91 2.40 -6.44
C MET A 6 12.18 3.45 -5.37
N ALA A 7 13.25 3.29 -4.57
CA ALA A 7 13.69 4.28 -3.61
C ALA A 7 14.06 5.60 -4.30
N GLY A 8 14.80 5.52 -5.42
CA GLY A 8 15.11 6.69 -6.24
C GLY A 8 13.86 7.40 -6.78
N ALA A 9 12.82 6.65 -7.18
CA ALA A 9 11.56 7.26 -7.60
C ALA A 9 10.83 7.98 -6.46
N PHE A 10 10.73 7.34 -5.29
CA PHE A 10 10.05 7.90 -4.11
C PHE A 10 10.81 9.07 -3.47
N SER A 11 12.11 9.22 -3.78
CA SER A 11 12.87 10.42 -3.39
C SER A 11 12.23 11.70 -3.93
N ALA A 12 11.49 11.65 -5.04
CA ALA A 12 10.78 12.80 -5.56
C ALA A 12 9.77 13.36 -4.56
N PHE A 13 9.08 12.50 -3.81
CA PHE A 13 8.07 12.93 -2.85
C PHE A 13 8.67 13.43 -1.54
N ALA A 14 9.80 12.87 -1.12
CA ALA A 14 10.57 13.37 0.01
C ALA A 14 11.18 14.75 -0.27
N ASN A 15 11.54 15.05 -1.53
CA ASN A 15 12.25 16.26 -1.94
C ASN A 15 11.38 17.21 -2.78
N GLU A 16 10.13 17.46 -2.37
CA GLU A 16 9.26 18.50 -2.96
C GLU A 16 9.07 18.41 -4.49
N GLY A 17 9.20 17.22 -5.08
CA GLY A 17 9.05 16.93 -6.50
C GLY A 17 10.36 16.75 -7.28
N GLU A 18 11.51 16.80 -6.60
CA GLU A 18 12.83 16.56 -7.20
C GLU A 18 13.32 15.12 -6.98
N ARG A 19 13.44 14.38 -8.09
CA ARG A 19 13.99 13.02 -8.06
C ARG A 19 15.52 13.10 -8.04
N MET A 20 16.14 12.54 -7.01
CA MET A 20 17.59 12.51 -6.84
C MET A 20 18.20 11.34 -7.62
N GLU A 21 19.34 11.57 -8.27
CA GLU A 21 20.10 10.48 -8.90
C GLU A 21 20.79 9.62 -7.81
N THR A 22 20.45 8.34 -7.77
CA THR A 22 20.99 7.40 -6.78
C THR A 22 22.44 7.06 -7.08
N HIS A 23 23.32 7.16 -6.09
CA HIS A 23 24.73 6.83 -6.20
C HIS A 23 25.22 6.13 -4.92
N ALA A 24 26.32 5.36 -5.04
CA ALA A 24 26.97 4.70 -3.90
C ALA A 24 28.37 5.27 -3.61
N ILE A 25 29.03 5.81 -4.64
CA ILE A 25 30.41 6.31 -4.56
C ILE A 25 30.37 7.83 -4.57
N VAL A 26 30.92 8.46 -3.53
CA VAL A 26 31.01 9.92 -3.41
C VAL A 26 32.32 10.48 -3.99
N ARG A 27 33.42 9.73 -3.86
CA ARG A 27 34.75 10.13 -4.31
C ARG A 27 35.64 8.92 -4.53
N ILE A 28 36.54 9.00 -5.50
CA ILE A 28 37.58 8.03 -5.82
C ILE A 28 38.92 8.76 -5.80
N GLU A 29 39.88 8.21 -5.07
CA GLU A 29 41.25 8.72 -5.00
C GLU A 29 42.24 7.67 -5.49
N ASN A 30 43.39 8.12 -6.01
CA ASN A 30 44.51 7.23 -6.33
C ASN A 30 45.36 6.94 -5.08
N ALA A 31 46.39 6.11 -5.23
CA ALA A 31 47.30 5.75 -4.13
C ALA A 31 48.05 6.95 -3.51
N ASP A 32 48.17 8.05 -4.26
CA ASP A 32 48.82 9.29 -3.81
C ASP A 32 47.85 10.24 -3.10
N GLY A 33 46.58 9.83 -2.89
CA GLY A 33 45.52 10.65 -2.31
C GLY A 33 44.96 11.72 -3.26
N LYS A 34 45.28 11.66 -4.56
CA LYS A 34 44.75 12.58 -5.57
C LYS A 34 43.37 12.14 -6.00
N GLU A 35 42.40 13.05 -5.97
CA GLU A 35 41.04 12.82 -6.47
C GLU A 35 41.07 12.49 -7.98
N VAL A 36 40.49 11.33 -8.32
CA VAL A 36 40.33 10.83 -9.69
C VAL A 36 38.93 11.10 -10.20
N ALA A 37 37.93 10.96 -9.32
CA ALA A 37 36.53 11.26 -9.61
C ALA A 37 35.79 11.64 -8.34
N ALA A 38 34.82 12.54 -8.45
CA ALA A 38 33.88 12.85 -7.39
C ALA A 38 32.45 12.88 -7.95
N TRP A 39 31.51 12.46 -7.12
CA TRP A 39 30.10 12.57 -7.42
C TRP A 39 29.69 14.04 -7.48
N LYS A 40 28.89 14.37 -8.49
CA LYS A 40 28.24 15.68 -8.61
C LYS A 40 26.76 15.46 -8.45
N GLU A 41 26.17 16.18 -7.49
CA GLU A 41 24.75 16.10 -7.22
C GLU A 41 23.94 16.43 -8.48
N LYS A 42 22.96 15.57 -8.75
CA LYS A 42 22.04 15.70 -9.88
C LYS A 42 20.64 15.35 -9.41
N SER A 43 19.70 16.25 -9.70
CA SER A 43 18.28 16.03 -9.49
C SER A 43 17.51 16.29 -10.79
N THR A 44 16.29 15.77 -10.86
CA THR A 44 15.35 16.06 -11.94
C THR A 44 14.01 16.42 -11.34
N LYS A 45 13.51 17.62 -11.63
CA LYS A 45 12.15 18.01 -11.24
C LYS A 45 11.13 17.22 -12.06
N VAL A 46 10.35 16.38 -11.39
CA VAL A 46 9.37 15.48 -12.03
C VAL A 46 7.92 15.89 -11.77
N THR A 47 7.66 16.70 -10.75
CA THR A 47 6.32 17.19 -10.42
C THR A 47 6.37 18.49 -9.61
N SER A 48 5.21 19.08 -9.33
CA SER A 48 5.08 20.31 -8.52
C SER A 48 4.97 20.00 -7.02
N VAL A 49 5.38 20.97 -6.19
CA VAL A 49 5.25 20.89 -4.72
C VAL A 49 3.80 20.64 -4.31
N ALA A 50 2.85 21.37 -4.89
CA ALA A 50 1.42 21.20 -4.58
C ALA A 50 0.88 19.79 -4.92
N ALA A 51 1.43 19.12 -5.93
CA ALA A 51 1.09 17.73 -6.22
C ALA A 51 1.74 16.76 -5.22
N VAL A 52 2.98 17.05 -4.80
CA VAL A 52 3.69 16.29 -3.77
C VAL A 52 2.99 16.39 -2.42
N ASP A 53 2.52 17.57 -2.00
CA ASP A 53 1.84 17.76 -0.72
C ASP A 53 0.57 16.89 -0.64
N LYS A 54 -0.20 16.85 -1.74
CA LYS A 54 -1.38 15.97 -1.87
C LYS A 54 -0.99 14.49 -1.85
N MET A 55 0.10 14.12 -2.54
CA MET A 55 0.59 12.74 -2.55
C MET A 55 1.06 12.30 -1.16
N ASN A 56 1.80 13.16 -0.45
CA ASN A 56 2.26 12.92 0.91
C ASN A 56 1.08 12.73 1.85
N ALA A 57 0.04 13.59 1.76
CA ALA A 57 -1.18 13.44 2.54
C ALA A 57 -1.84 12.07 2.32
N MET A 58 -2.01 11.65 1.07
CA MET A 58 -2.57 10.33 0.73
C MET A 58 -1.70 9.18 1.26
N LEU A 59 -0.38 9.27 1.10
CA LEU A 59 0.55 8.20 1.48
C LEU A 59 0.75 8.08 3.00
N LEU A 60 0.68 9.19 3.74
CA LEU A 60 0.56 9.20 5.20
C LEU A 60 -0.70 8.45 5.64
N GLY A 61 -1.83 8.77 5.02
CA GLY A 61 -3.10 8.09 5.30
C GLY A 61 -3.06 6.58 5.06
N THR A 62 -2.22 6.08 4.13
CA THR A 62 -2.08 4.62 3.97
C THR A 62 -1.43 3.95 5.18
N VAL A 63 -0.52 4.63 5.87
CA VAL A 63 0.20 4.14 7.05
C VAL A 63 -0.67 4.34 8.29
N GLU A 64 -1.40 5.44 8.40
CA GLU A 64 -2.25 5.72 9.56
C GLU A 64 -3.55 4.91 9.53
N TYR A 65 -4.21 4.85 8.38
CA TYR A 65 -5.58 4.34 8.26
C TYR A 65 -5.70 3.13 7.32
N GLY A 66 -4.71 2.91 6.44
CA GLY A 66 -4.79 1.93 5.37
C GLY A 66 -4.01 0.62 5.59
N THR A 67 -3.57 0.05 4.47
CA THR A 67 -2.87 -1.26 4.42
C THR A 67 -1.43 -1.23 4.94
N ALA A 68 -0.85 -0.04 5.15
CA ALA A 68 0.56 0.13 5.48
C ALA A 68 0.81 0.32 6.99
N LYS A 69 -0.17 0.09 7.86
CA LYS A 69 -0.08 0.31 9.31
C LYS A 69 1.16 -0.29 9.98
N ASN A 70 1.58 -1.46 9.53
CA ASN A 70 2.74 -2.15 10.07
C ASN A 70 4.08 -1.45 9.76
N ALA A 71 4.10 -0.45 8.87
CA ALA A 71 5.28 0.34 8.54
C ALA A 71 5.53 1.54 9.49
N ALA A 72 4.58 1.84 10.38
CA ALA A 72 4.66 3.00 11.27
C ALA A 72 5.88 2.93 12.21
N VAL A 73 6.61 4.04 12.31
CA VAL A 73 7.80 4.17 13.17
C VAL A 73 7.49 5.20 14.26
N SER A 74 7.62 4.79 15.53
CA SER A 74 7.32 5.67 16.66
C SER A 74 8.16 6.95 16.63
N GLY A 75 7.49 8.10 16.71
CA GLY A 75 8.14 9.42 16.74
C GLY A 75 8.52 9.99 15.37
N TYR A 76 8.19 9.31 14.27
CA TYR A 76 8.46 9.78 12.91
C TYR A 76 7.22 9.67 12.04
N GLU A 77 6.98 10.69 11.21
CA GLU A 77 6.00 10.59 10.14
C GLU A 77 6.56 9.73 9.01
N ILE A 78 5.77 8.73 8.59
CA ILE A 78 6.12 7.81 7.51
C ILE A 78 5.02 7.85 6.48
N ALA A 79 5.35 8.31 5.28
CA ALA A 79 4.52 8.15 4.09
C ALA A 79 4.99 6.88 3.35
N GLY A 80 4.07 6.10 2.79
CA GLY A 80 4.50 4.94 2.01
C GLY A 80 3.39 4.22 1.28
N LYS A 81 3.74 3.15 0.59
CA LYS A 81 2.79 2.31 -0.13
C LYS A 81 3.21 0.85 -0.13
N THR A 82 2.20 0.00 0.03
CA THR A 82 2.26 -1.46 -0.14
C THR A 82 2.08 -1.87 -1.59
N GLY A 83 2.69 -2.99 -1.98
CA GLY A 83 2.43 -3.67 -3.24
C GLY A 83 2.57 -5.19 -3.07
N SER A 84 1.71 -5.94 -3.75
CA SER A 84 1.82 -7.40 -3.82
C SER A 84 1.50 -7.91 -5.22
N THR A 85 2.10 -9.02 -5.63
CA THR A 85 1.74 -9.73 -6.86
C THR A 85 1.26 -11.13 -6.52
N GLN A 86 0.24 -11.63 -7.22
CA GLN A 86 -0.31 -12.96 -6.97
C GLN A 86 0.62 -14.06 -7.48
N VAL A 87 0.54 -15.24 -6.87
CA VAL A 87 1.17 -16.45 -7.39
C VAL A 87 0.48 -16.86 -8.69
N PRO A 88 1.20 -17.07 -9.80
CA PRO A 88 0.61 -17.41 -11.09
C PRO A 88 0.39 -18.93 -11.23
N ILE A 89 -0.18 -19.58 -10.21
CA ILE A 89 -0.44 -21.03 -10.19
C ILE A 89 -1.90 -21.26 -9.81
N GLU A 90 -2.63 -21.95 -10.69
CA GLU A 90 -4.05 -22.25 -10.47
C GLU A 90 -4.25 -23.09 -9.19
N GLY A 91 -5.27 -22.73 -8.41
CA GLY A 91 -5.58 -23.40 -7.14
C GLY A 91 -4.65 -23.02 -5.97
N VAL A 92 -3.62 -22.19 -6.19
CA VAL A 92 -2.74 -21.70 -5.12
C VAL A 92 -3.14 -20.27 -4.73
N SER A 93 -3.47 -20.09 -3.45
CA SER A 93 -3.72 -18.77 -2.88
C SER A 93 -2.50 -18.29 -2.11
N GLY A 94 -1.91 -17.17 -2.55
CA GLY A 94 -0.72 -16.57 -1.95
C GLY A 94 -0.15 -15.44 -2.80
N VAL A 95 0.97 -14.87 -2.37
CA VAL A 95 1.68 -13.81 -3.10
C VAL A 95 3.09 -14.26 -3.52
N LYS A 96 3.51 -13.78 -4.69
CA LYS A 96 4.85 -13.98 -5.24
C LYS A 96 5.81 -12.91 -4.71
N ASP A 97 5.40 -11.65 -4.84
CA ASP A 97 6.15 -10.49 -4.37
C ASP A 97 5.38 -9.77 -3.27
N GLN A 98 6.09 -9.35 -2.24
CA GLN A 98 5.67 -8.27 -1.34
C GLN A 98 6.62 -7.10 -1.48
N TRP A 99 6.06 -5.90 -1.57
CA TRP A 99 6.77 -4.65 -1.64
C TRP A 99 6.25 -3.69 -0.57
N PHE A 100 7.17 -2.99 0.06
CA PHE A 100 6.88 -1.76 0.77
C PHE A 100 7.91 -0.71 0.40
N ILE A 101 7.43 0.46 -0.01
CA ILE A 101 8.25 1.63 -0.25
C ILE A 101 7.70 2.76 0.59
N GLY A 102 8.55 3.36 1.40
CA GLY A 102 8.14 4.45 2.28
C GLY A 102 9.29 5.38 2.59
N TYR A 103 8.98 6.51 3.20
CA TYR A 103 9.93 7.56 3.47
C TYR A 103 9.47 8.43 4.64
N SER A 104 10.46 8.94 5.37
CA SER A 104 10.35 10.19 6.13
C SER A 104 10.85 11.34 5.24
N PRO A 105 10.74 12.62 5.68
CA PRO A 105 11.34 13.73 4.94
C PRO A 105 12.86 13.58 4.71
N SER A 106 13.57 12.85 5.57
CA SER A 106 15.03 12.71 5.54
C SER A 106 15.55 11.38 4.98
N LEU A 107 14.70 10.37 4.79
CA LEU A 107 15.15 9.02 4.42
C LEU A 107 14.08 8.26 3.65
N VAL A 108 14.48 7.64 2.54
CA VAL A 108 13.63 6.74 1.73
C VAL A 108 14.12 5.31 1.88
N GLY A 109 13.18 4.37 2.06
CA GLY A 109 13.45 2.94 2.07
C GLY A 109 12.54 2.19 1.10
N ALA A 110 13.08 1.16 0.48
CA ALA A 110 12.32 0.22 -0.36
C ALA A 110 12.70 -1.21 0.02
N VAL A 111 11.69 -2.02 0.35
CA VAL A 111 11.84 -3.42 0.73
C VAL A 111 11.05 -4.27 -0.24
N TRP A 112 11.72 -5.29 -0.77
CA TRP A 112 11.10 -6.41 -1.48
C TRP A 112 11.31 -7.69 -0.68
N ALA A 113 10.29 -8.54 -0.65
CA ALA A 113 10.38 -9.89 -0.13
C ALA A 113 9.65 -10.85 -1.09
N GLY A 114 10.29 -11.99 -1.36
CA GLY A 114 9.79 -13.03 -2.24
C GLY A 114 10.83 -14.14 -2.37
N TYR A 115 10.44 -15.25 -2.98
CA TYR A 115 11.40 -16.30 -3.36
C TYR A 115 12.04 -15.95 -4.70
N ASP A 116 13.35 -16.15 -4.82
CA ASP A 116 14.08 -15.97 -6.09
C ASP A 116 13.45 -16.77 -7.24
N LYS A 117 12.98 -17.98 -6.92
CA LYS A 117 12.18 -18.83 -7.81
C LYS A 117 10.89 -19.20 -7.08
N THR A 118 9.79 -18.62 -7.55
CA THR A 118 8.46 -18.96 -7.01
C THR A 118 7.89 -20.18 -7.70
N ASP A 119 7.44 -21.15 -6.92
CA ASP A 119 6.76 -22.36 -7.39
C ASP A 119 5.70 -22.82 -6.37
N ALA A 120 5.04 -23.95 -6.64
CA ALA A 120 3.96 -24.47 -5.79
C ALA A 120 4.40 -24.85 -4.36
N LYS A 121 5.70 -24.99 -4.10
CA LYS A 121 6.28 -25.28 -2.78
C LYS A 121 6.99 -24.06 -2.17
N HIS A 122 7.37 -23.09 -3.00
CA HIS A 122 8.11 -21.90 -2.61
C HIS A 122 7.33 -20.64 -3.01
N TYR A 123 6.41 -20.22 -2.17
CA TYR A 123 5.65 -18.97 -2.32
C TYR A 123 5.30 -18.40 -0.94
N LEU A 124 4.92 -17.12 -0.89
CA LEU A 124 4.47 -16.52 0.36
C LEU A 124 2.98 -16.86 0.54
N THR A 125 2.65 -17.59 1.60
CA THR A 125 1.27 -18.01 1.90
C THR A 125 0.37 -16.87 2.37
N THR A 126 0.95 -15.69 2.64
CA THR A 126 0.22 -14.47 2.97
C THR A 126 -0.46 -13.89 1.73
N HIS A 127 -1.46 -13.03 1.94
CA HIS A 127 -2.22 -12.39 0.85
C HIS A 127 -1.99 -10.88 0.73
N SER A 128 -1.19 -10.31 1.63
CA SER A 128 -0.95 -8.86 1.75
C SER A 128 0.56 -8.56 1.73
N SER A 129 0.93 -7.30 1.94
CA SER A 129 2.34 -6.87 2.01
C SER A 129 2.85 -6.71 3.45
N GLU A 130 2.16 -7.28 4.44
CA GLU A 130 2.44 -7.09 5.87
C GLU A 130 3.89 -7.42 6.26
N GLY A 131 4.48 -8.47 5.68
CA GLY A 131 5.85 -8.89 5.97
C GLY A 131 6.87 -7.83 5.55
N SER A 132 6.76 -7.34 4.31
CA SER A 132 7.63 -6.27 3.81
C SER A 132 7.52 -4.95 4.60
N ALA A 133 6.31 -4.60 5.06
CA ALA A 133 6.08 -3.41 5.89
C ALA A 133 6.76 -3.52 7.26
N LEU A 134 6.68 -4.70 7.91
CA LEU A 134 7.37 -4.94 9.19
C LEU A 134 8.90 -4.92 9.06
N ILE A 135 9.44 -5.47 7.96
CA ILE A 135 10.88 -5.41 7.68
C ILE A 135 11.32 -3.96 7.50
N PHE A 136 10.58 -3.18 6.70
CA PHE A 136 10.83 -1.75 6.54
C PHE A 136 10.81 -1.01 7.88
N GLN A 137 9.79 -1.25 8.70
CA GLN A 137 9.62 -0.62 10.00
C GLN A 137 10.84 -0.84 10.91
N LYS A 138 11.36 -2.06 10.96
CA LYS A 138 12.56 -2.39 11.74
C LYS A 138 13.82 -1.68 11.22
N ILE A 139 14.00 -1.64 9.90
CA ILE A 139 15.13 -0.96 9.26
C ILE A 139 15.06 0.54 9.56
N MET A 140 13.91 1.17 9.32
CA MET A 140 13.73 2.61 9.50
C MET A 140 13.79 3.02 10.97
N SER A 141 13.26 2.21 11.89
CA SER A 141 13.37 2.48 13.34
C SER A 141 14.83 2.56 13.78
N LYS A 142 15.70 1.71 13.23
CA LYS A 142 17.14 1.75 13.50
C LYS A 142 17.85 2.89 12.80
N ALA A 143 17.53 3.14 11.53
CA ALA A 143 18.17 4.20 10.75
C ALA A 143 17.80 5.61 11.25
N LEU A 144 16.58 5.80 11.74
CA LEU A 144 16.08 7.09 12.20
C LEU A 144 16.38 7.37 13.67
N GLN A 145 16.76 6.39 14.51
CA GLN A 145 16.83 6.56 15.97
C GLN A 145 17.63 7.78 16.49
N ASN A 146 18.59 8.28 15.70
CA ASN A 146 19.45 9.42 16.02
C ASN A 146 19.24 10.64 15.10
N GLN A 147 18.16 10.65 14.32
CA GLN A 147 17.81 11.78 13.46
C GLN A 147 16.77 12.66 14.16
N ALA A 148 16.79 13.96 13.88
CA ALA A 148 15.69 14.83 14.31
C ALA A 148 14.42 14.43 13.57
N ALA A 149 13.31 14.27 14.31
CA ALA A 149 12.01 14.05 13.70
C ALA A 149 11.63 15.28 12.84
N GLN A 150 11.16 15.00 11.63
CA GLN A 150 10.69 16.00 10.67
C GLN A 150 9.28 15.62 10.23
N SER A 151 8.48 16.64 9.94
CA SER A 151 7.11 16.47 9.48
C SER A 151 6.98 16.87 8.00
N PHE A 152 6.03 16.24 7.32
CA PHE A 152 5.66 16.64 5.98
C PHE A 152 4.85 17.94 6.00
N LYS A 153 4.99 18.75 4.94
CA LYS A 153 4.12 19.91 4.68
C LYS A 153 2.81 19.44 4.02
N ALA A 154 2.13 18.47 4.63
CA ALA A 154 0.93 17.84 4.10
C ALA A 154 -0.30 18.18 4.96
N GLN A 155 -1.47 18.24 4.33
CA GLN A 155 -2.74 18.38 5.05
C GLN A 155 -3.14 17.04 5.67
N ASP A 156 -3.64 17.06 6.90
CA ASP A 156 -4.27 15.90 7.51
C ASP A 156 -5.56 15.54 6.75
N ILE A 157 -5.66 14.28 6.32
CA ILE A 157 -6.81 13.75 5.59
C ILE A 157 -7.69 12.83 6.45
N GLY A 158 -7.38 12.66 7.73
CA GLY A 158 -8.19 11.89 8.68
C GLY A 158 -9.68 12.26 8.66
N PRO A 159 -10.06 13.55 8.67
CA PRO A 159 -11.48 13.96 8.59
C PRO A 159 -12.16 13.51 7.30
N LEU A 160 -11.46 13.62 6.15
CA LEU A 160 -11.98 13.19 4.85
C LEU A 160 -12.16 11.67 4.79
N ILE A 161 -11.24 10.92 5.39
CA ILE A 161 -11.33 9.45 5.51
C ILE A 161 -12.53 9.06 6.37
N ALA A 162 -12.74 9.72 7.50
CA ALA A 162 -13.87 9.45 8.38
C ALA A 162 -15.21 9.72 7.69
N GLU A 163 -15.32 10.85 6.98
CA GLU A 163 -16.50 11.19 6.18
C GLU A 163 -16.75 10.14 5.08
N GLN A 164 -15.71 9.76 4.33
CA GLN A 164 -15.81 8.74 3.30
C GLN A 164 -16.24 7.38 3.86
N GLN A 165 -15.71 6.97 5.01
CA GLN A 165 -16.09 5.71 5.66
C GLN A 165 -17.55 5.71 6.11
N ALA A 166 -18.05 6.84 6.64
CA ALA A 166 -19.46 6.97 7.01
C ALA A 166 -20.37 6.85 5.78
N LEU A 167 -20.02 7.49 4.67
CA LEU A 167 -20.77 7.40 3.41
C LEU A 167 -20.79 5.98 2.85
N ILE A 168 -19.65 5.27 2.89
CA ILE A 168 -19.57 3.87 2.45
C ILE A 168 -20.43 2.97 3.33
N ALA A 169 -20.40 3.16 4.65
CA ALA A 169 -21.21 2.37 5.58
C ALA A 169 -22.71 2.56 5.33
N GLU A 170 -23.16 3.81 5.11
CA GLU A 170 -24.55 4.11 4.77
C GLU A 170 -24.98 3.44 3.45
N GLN A 171 -24.10 3.45 2.44
CA GLN A 171 -24.36 2.80 1.16
C GLN A 171 -24.45 1.27 1.29
N GLN A 172 -23.56 0.67 2.08
CA GLN A 172 -23.56 -0.77 2.34
C GLN A 172 -24.83 -1.20 3.08
N GLU A 173 -25.26 -0.42 4.08
CA GLU A 173 -26.49 -0.69 4.81
C GLU A 173 -27.72 -0.66 3.89
N LYS A 174 -27.81 0.37 3.03
CA LYS A 174 -28.87 0.45 2.01
C LYS A 174 -28.84 -0.73 1.04
N GLU A 175 -27.67 -1.12 0.56
CA GLU A 175 -27.52 -2.26 -0.35
C GLU A 175 -27.91 -3.57 0.32
N GLU A 176 -27.58 -3.76 1.61
CA GLU A 176 -28.02 -4.91 2.39
C GLU A 176 -29.54 -4.91 2.62
N GLU A 177 -30.14 -3.76 2.92
CA GLU A 177 -31.59 -3.63 3.05
C GLU A 177 -32.32 -3.99 1.76
N ASP A 178 -31.83 -3.52 0.62
CA ASP A 178 -32.39 -3.85 -0.68
C ASP A 178 -32.24 -5.35 -0.99
N LYS A 179 -31.08 -5.96 -0.71
CA LYS A 179 -30.88 -7.41 -0.83
C LYS A 179 -31.84 -8.18 0.09
N ARG A 180 -32.02 -7.76 1.34
CA ARG A 180 -32.95 -8.37 2.30
C ARG A 180 -34.40 -8.25 1.82
N ARG A 181 -34.80 -7.08 1.32
CA ARG A 181 -36.14 -6.83 0.77
C ARG A 181 -36.40 -7.72 -0.44
N GLN A 182 -35.46 -7.78 -1.37
CA GLN A 182 -35.56 -8.62 -2.57
C GLN A 182 -35.68 -10.10 -2.22
N TYR A 183 -34.86 -10.58 -1.28
CA TYR A 183 -34.94 -11.95 -0.76
C TYR A 183 -36.35 -12.29 -0.25
N TRP A 184 -36.97 -11.42 0.54
CA TRP A 184 -38.33 -11.65 1.05
C TRP A 184 -39.41 -11.59 -0.02
N ILE A 185 -39.25 -10.73 -1.04
CA ILE A 185 -40.16 -10.70 -2.19
C ILE A 185 -40.11 -12.03 -2.95
N ASP A 186 -38.91 -12.53 -3.23
CA ASP A 186 -38.75 -13.76 -4.00
C ASP A 186 -39.20 -15.00 -3.22
N LYS A 187 -38.85 -15.07 -1.92
CA LYS A 187 -39.38 -16.10 -1.02
C LYS A 187 -40.91 -16.05 -0.91
N GLY A 188 -41.50 -14.86 -0.90
CA GLY A 188 -42.95 -14.67 -0.92
C GLY A 188 -43.61 -15.20 -2.21
N LYS A 189 -42.96 -15.03 -3.37
CA LYS A 189 -43.40 -15.62 -4.64
C LYS A 189 -43.31 -17.13 -4.61
N GLU A 190 -42.19 -17.70 -4.15
CA GLU A 190 -42.02 -19.16 -4.00
C GLU A 190 -43.09 -19.79 -3.11
N ILE A 191 -43.38 -19.17 -1.96
CA ILE A 191 -44.45 -19.64 -1.06
C ILE A 191 -45.81 -19.60 -1.78
N ARG A 192 -46.10 -18.52 -2.51
CA ARG A 192 -47.38 -18.38 -3.25
C ARG A 192 -47.50 -19.40 -4.38
N GLU A 193 -46.42 -19.66 -5.12
CA GLU A 193 -46.36 -20.70 -6.13
C GLU A 193 -46.54 -22.10 -5.53
N GLY A 194 -45.90 -22.38 -4.39
CA GLY A 194 -46.06 -23.63 -3.66
C GLY A 194 -47.49 -23.87 -3.18
N LEU A 195 -48.15 -22.82 -2.64
CA LEU A 195 -49.56 -22.87 -2.24
C LEU A 195 -50.50 -23.10 -3.42
N ASN A 196 -50.25 -22.45 -4.56
CA ASN A 196 -51.04 -22.68 -5.77
C ASN A 196 -50.89 -24.12 -6.28
N LYS A 197 -49.66 -24.66 -6.32
CA LYS A 197 -49.42 -26.08 -6.67
C LYS A 197 -50.12 -27.04 -5.73
N TRP A 198 -50.19 -26.73 -4.43
CA TRP A 198 -50.86 -27.57 -3.45
C TRP A 198 -52.39 -27.52 -3.59
N ARG A 199 -52.94 -26.35 -3.89
CA ARG A 199 -54.37 -26.18 -4.20
C ARG A 199 -54.78 -26.90 -5.48
N ASP A 200 -53.92 -26.89 -6.49
CA ASP A 200 -54.19 -27.52 -7.78
C ASP A 200 -53.89 -29.05 -7.75
N TRP A 201 -53.34 -29.57 -6.65
CA TRP A 201 -53.18 -31.00 -6.39
C TRP A 201 -54.47 -31.60 -5.80
N GLU A 202 -55.51 -31.68 -6.63
CA GLU A 202 -56.67 -32.53 -6.35
C GLU A 202 -56.35 -33.98 -6.69
N VAL A 203 -56.69 -34.88 -5.76
CA VAL A 203 -56.40 -36.32 -5.79
C VAL A 203 -57.24 -37.01 -6.88
N PRO A 204 -56.66 -37.75 -7.84
CA PRO A 204 -57.43 -38.60 -8.73
C PRO A 204 -58.00 -39.78 -7.93
N TRP A 205 -59.33 -39.90 -7.89
CA TRP A 205 -60.04 -41.07 -7.37
C TRP A 205 -59.96 -42.24 -8.35
#